data_AF-A0A2E5B8S8-F1
#
_entry.id   AF-A0A2E5B8S8-F1
#
_cell.length_a   1.000
_cell.length_b   1.000
_cell.length_c   1.000
_cell.angle_alpha   90.00
_cell.angle_beta   90.00
_cell.angle_gamma   90.00
#
_symmetry.space_group_name_H-M   'P 1'
#
loop_
_entity.id
_entity.type
_entity.pdbx_description
1 polymer ?
#
loop_
_entity_poly.entity_id
_entity_poly.type
_entity_poly.pdbx_seq_one_letter_code
_entity_poly.pdbx_strand_id
1 'polypeptide(L)'
;MADSMNPRRRVRNNQNRSDFMSYLYDLYKRDKAPIPKRNTYTGLAETYAKHVGMQEIERQVDLWHDEKTREQIKASNIARPVCLEYDEA
;
A
#
# COMPACT_ATOMS: atom_id res chain seq x y z
N MET A 1 19.00 -5.90 10.45
CA MET A 1 19.27 -5.84 9.00
C MET A 1 19.78 -4.44 8.68
N ALA A 2 21.02 -4.32 8.19
CA ALA A 2 21.60 -3.02 7.86
C ALA A 2 20.87 -2.41 6.66
N ASP A 3 20.36 -1.19 6.84
CA ASP A 3 19.75 -0.36 5.80
C ASP A 3 20.80 -0.10 4.70
N SER A 4 20.85 -0.98 3.69
CA SER A 4 21.79 -0.91 2.55
C SER A 4 21.46 0.22 1.57
N MET A 5 20.51 1.08 1.94
CA MET A 5 20.03 2.15 1.10
C MET A 5 20.97 3.34 1.17
N ASN A 6 21.50 3.77 0.02
CA ASN A 6 22.30 4.97 -0.10
C ASN A 6 21.60 6.15 0.62
N PRO A 7 22.29 6.93 1.49
CA PRO A 7 21.68 8.02 2.25
C PRO A 7 20.85 9.00 1.41
N ARG A 8 21.29 9.31 0.17
CA ARG A 8 20.53 10.18 -0.75
C ARG A 8 19.21 9.56 -1.19
N ARG A 9 19.20 8.25 -1.45
CA ARG A 9 17.97 7.50 -1.77
C ARG A 9 17.02 7.46 -0.58
N ARG A 10 17.55 7.32 0.64
CA ARG A 10 16.74 7.35 1.86
C ARG A 10 16.06 8.72 2.07
N VAL A 11 16.81 9.81 1.93
CA VAL A 11 16.26 11.17 2.00
C VAL A 11 15.17 11.38 0.95
N ARG A 12 15.42 10.97 -0.30
CA ARG A 12 14.41 11.07 -1.37
C ARG A 12 13.17 10.24 -1.08
N ASN A 13 13.32 9.02 -0.58
CA ASN A 13 12.19 8.19 -0.20
C ASN A 13 11.38 8.80 0.95
N ASN A 14 12.05 9.41 1.93
CA ASN A 14 11.38 10.10 3.02
C ASN A 14 10.58 11.31 2.51
N GLN A 15 11.13 12.07 1.57
CA GLN A 15 10.40 13.16 0.91
C GLN A 15 9.17 12.63 0.17
N ASN A 16 9.33 11.60 -0.67
CA ASN A 16 8.22 11.01 -1.41
C ASN A 16 7.10 10.52 -0.48
N ARG A 17 7.46 9.91 0.66
CA ARG A 17 6.49 9.48 1.68
C ARG A 17 5.75 10.66 2.28
N SER A 18 6.47 11.74 2.63
CA SER A 18 5.87 12.96 3.18
C SER A 18 4.89 13.62 2.21
N ASP A 19 5.29 13.76 0.95
CA ASP A 19 4.47 14.37 -0.11
C ASP A 19 3.21 13.55 -0.36
N PHE A 20 3.36 12.21 -0.41
CA PHE A 20 2.23 11.30 -0.58
C PHE A 20 1.23 11.37 0.58
N MET A 21 1.70 11.46 1.84
CA MET A 21 0.78 11.64 2.97
C MET A 21 0.07 12.98 2.95
N SER A 22 0.75 14.04 2.53
CA SER A 22 0.14 15.36 2.39
C SER A 22 -1.01 15.32 1.38
N TYR A 23 -0.79 14.71 0.22
CA TYR A 23 -1.84 14.46 -0.77
C TYR A 23 -3.03 13.67 -0.20
N LEU A 24 -2.77 12.58 0.53
CA LEU A 24 -3.85 11.79 1.12
C LEU A 24 -4.65 12.60 2.17
N TYR A 25 -3.99 13.48 2.94
CA TYR A 25 -4.68 14.36 3.87
C TYR A 25 -5.62 15.34 3.19
N ASP A 26 -5.18 15.92 2.07
CA ASP A 26 -6.01 16.82 1.26
C ASP A 26 -7.20 16.06 0.67
N LEU A 27 -6.95 14.89 0.07
CA LEU A 27 -7.98 14.06 -0.56
C LEU A 27 -9.10 13.69 0.43
N TYR A 28 -8.73 13.23 1.63
CA TYR A 28 -9.69 12.78 2.65
C TYR A 28 -10.13 13.89 3.61
N LYS A 29 -9.72 15.15 3.39
CA LYS A 29 -10.08 16.32 4.20
C LYS A 29 -9.84 16.05 5.70
N ARG A 30 -8.64 15.57 6.05
CA ARG A 30 -8.28 15.14 7.41
C ARG A 30 -8.54 16.22 8.46
N ASP A 31 -8.36 17.49 8.12
CA ASP A 31 -8.64 18.63 8.99
C ASP A 31 -10.10 18.73 9.43
N LYS A 32 -11.01 18.06 8.71
CA LYS A 32 -12.44 17.96 9.03
C LYS A 32 -12.79 16.72 9.85
N ALA A 33 -11.85 15.80 10.07
CA ALA A 33 -12.06 14.62 10.91
C ALA A 33 -12.30 15.01 12.38
N PRO A 34 -12.90 14.15 13.22
CA PRO A 34 -12.99 14.39 14.67
C PRO A 34 -11.59 14.59 15.28
N ILE A 35 -11.47 15.48 16.27
CA ILE A 35 -10.21 15.84 16.95
C ILE A 35 -9.27 14.65 17.26
N PRO A 36 -9.74 13.51 17.81
CA PRO A 36 -8.84 12.38 18.12
C PRO A 36 -8.21 11.73 16.88
N LYS A 37 -8.74 11.98 15.67
CA LYS A 37 -8.27 11.40 14.41
C LYS A 37 -7.45 12.37 13.56
N ARG A 38 -7.39 13.67 13.88
CA ARG A 38 -6.73 14.68 13.02
C ARG A 38 -5.21 14.46 12.88
N ASN A 39 -4.53 13.96 13.91
CA ASN A 39 -3.05 13.95 14.00
C ASN A 39 -2.37 12.59 13.84
N THR A 40 -3.10 11.50 13.56
CA THR A 40 -2.52 10.16 13.44
C THR A 40 -2.07 9.85 12.00
N TYR A 41 -0.76 10.03 11.76
CA TYR A 41 -0.05 9.80 10.50
C TYR A 41 -0.11 8.36 9.99
N THR A 42 -0.07 7.38 10.90
CA THR A 42 0.03 5.95 10.56
C THR A 42 -1.26 5.37 9.99
N GLY A 43 -2.41 5.70 10.57
CA GLY A 43 -3.66 5.06 10.19
C GLY A 43 -4.16 5.39 8.77
N LEU A 44 -3.84 6.57 8.23
CA LEU A 44 -4.32 6.97 6.89
C LEU A 44 -3.64 6.17 5.78
N ALA A 45 -2.31 6.06 5.87
CA ALA A 45 -1.49 5.33 4.91
C ALA A 45 -1.88 3.85 4.86
N GLU A 46 -2.03 3.24 6.03
CA GLU A 46 -2.44 1.84 6.19
C GLU A 46 -3.86 1.60 5.68
N THR A 47 -4.79 2.51 6.00
CA THR A 47 -6.17 2.44 5.50
C THR A 47 -6.21 2.58 3.98
N TYR A 48 -5.45 3.51 3.42
CA TYR A 48 -5.37 3.70 1.97
C TYR A 48 -4.74 2.49 1.28
N ALA A 49 -3.64 1.96 1.80
CA ALA A 49 -3.00 0.75 1.28
C ALA A 49 -3.96 -0.44 1.32
N LYS A 50 -4.73 -0.61 2.41
CA LYS A 50 -5.77 -1.64 2.50
C LYS A 50 -6.85 -1.44 1.45
N HIS A 51 -7.35 -0.22 1.26
CA HIS A 51 -8.37 0.09 0.28
C HIS A 51 -7.90 -0.20 -1.16
N VAL A 52 -6.71 0.27 -1.53
CA VAL A 52 -6.10 -0.02 -2.84
C VAL A 52 -5.88 -1.52 -3.02
N GLY A 53 -5.40 -2.22 -1.98
CA GLY A 53 -5.23 -3.67 -2.02
C GLY A 53 -6.54 -4.42 -2.25
N MET A 54 -7.63 -3.99 -1.60
CA MET A 54 -8.97 -4.57 -1.82
C MET A 54 -9.45 -4.36 -3.26
N GLN A 55 -9.35 -3.14 -3.80
CA GLN A 55 -9.73 -2.85 -5.18
C GLN A 55 -8.92 -3.67 -6.20
N GLU A 56 -7.63 -3.85 -5.95
CA GLU A 56 -6.79 -4.66 -6.82
C GLU A 56 -7.19 -6.14 -6.76
N ILE A 57 -7.53 -6.67 -5.58
CA ILE A 57 -8.05 -8.05 -5.46
C ILE A 57 -9.38 -8.19 -6.22
N GLU A 58 -10.32 -7.27 -6.04
CA GLU A 58 -11.61 -7.27 -6.76
C GLU A 58 -11.37 -7.27 -8.28
N ARG A 59 -10.49 -6.39 -8.78
CA ARG A 59 -10.11 -6.35 -10.20
C ARG A 59 -9.53 -7.67 -10.69
N GLN A 60 -8.69 -8.33 -9.89
CA GLN A 60 -8.10 -9.63 -10.24
C GLN A 60 -9.14 -10.75 -10.28
N VAL A 61 -10.11 -10.73 -9.38
CA VAL A 61 -11.23 -11.69 -9.36
C VAL A 61 -12.12 -11.51 -10.59
N ASP A 62 -12.49 -10.26 -10.91
CA ASP A 62 -13.35 -9.95 -12.06
C ASP A 62 -12.71 -10.39 -13.38
N LEU A 63 -11.39 -10.24 -13.50
CA LEU A 63 -10.62 -10.56 -14.70
C LEU A 63 -9.97 -11.95 -14.65
N TRP A 64 -10.32 -12.79 -13.68
CA TRP A 64 -9.63 -14.07 -13.46
C TRP A 64 -9.72 -15.02 -14.67
N HIS A 65 -10.81 -14.95 -15.42
CA HIS A 65 -11.04 -15.76 -16.61
C HIS A 65 -10.41 -15.18 -17.89
N ASP A 66 -9.87 -13.96 -17.85
CA ASP A 66 -9.00 -13.45 -18.91
C ASP A 66 -7.60 -14.06 -18.77
N GLU A 67 -7.24 -14.92 -19.71
CA GLU A 67 -5.99 -15.66 -19.72
C GLU A 67 -4.77 -14.74 -19.63
N LYS A 68 -4.76 -13.60 -20.34
CA LYS A 68 -3.64 -12.67 -20.32
C LYS A 68 -3.45 -12.05 -18.94
N THR A 69 -4.55 -11.59 -18.34
CA THR A 69 -4.53 -10.97 -17.01
C THR A 69 -4.13 -12.00 -15.95
N ARG A 70 -4.66 -13.22 -16.02
CA ARG A 70 -4.32 -14.31 -15.11
C ARG A 70 -2.82 -14.65 -15.11
N GLU A 71 -2.20 -14.77 -16.28
CA GLU A 71 -0.76 -15.09 -16.35
C GLU A 71 0.11 -13.95 -15.82
N GLN A 72 -0.30 -12.69 -16.00
CA GLN A 72 0.38 -11.54 -15.40
C GLN A 72 0.30 -11.55 -13.86
N ILE A 73 -0.87 -11.86 -13.30
CA ILE A 73 -1.08 -11.95 -11.85
C ILE A 73 -0.18 -13.06 -11.27
N LYS A 74 -0.18 -14.25 -11.88
CA LYS A 74 0.69 -15.36 -11.47
C LYS A 74 2.17 -14.97 -11.49
N ALA A 75 2.63 -14.35 -12.58
CA ALA A 75 4.01 -13.90 -12.71
C ALA A 75 4.39 -12.88 -11.61
N SER A 76 3.49 -11.94 -11.30
CA SER A 76 3.69 -10.98 -10.21
C SER A 76 3.82 -11.65 -8.85
N ASN A 77 2.92 -12.61 -8.54
CA ASN A 77 2.93 -13.34 -7.28
C ASN A 77 4.18 -14.21 -7.11
N ILE A 78 4.70 -14.79 -8.20
CA ILE A 78 5.97 -15.54 -8.18
C ILE A 78 7.16 -14.60 -7.94
N ALA A 79 7.18 -13.43 -8.59
CA ALA A 79 8.27 -12.47 -8.43
C ALA A 79 8.32 -11.81 -7.04
N ARG A 80 7.16 -11.70 -6.38
CA ARG A 80 7.00 -11.08 -5.06
C ARG A 80 6.02 -11.89 -4.22
N PRO A 81 6.44 -13.06 -3.71
CA PRO A 81 5.56 -13.92 -2.92
C PRO A 81 5.14 -13.19 -1.65
N VAL A 82 3.83 -13.21 -1.38
CA VAL A 82 3.30 -12.74 -0.10
C VAL A 82 3.59 -13.83 0.93
N CYS A 83 4.27 -13.48 2.02
CA CYS A 83 4.48 -14.38 3.13
C CYS A 83 3.19 -14.41 3.95
N LEU A 84 2.41 -15.47 3.80
CA LEU A 84 1.24 -15.74 4.63
C LEU A 84 1.72 -16.59 5.80
N GLU A 85 1.78 -16.01 6.99
CA GLU A 85 1.96 -16.77 8.21
C GLU A 85 0.65 -17.51 8.47
N TYR A 86 0.69 -18.84 8.39
CA TYR A 86 -0.42 -19.68 8.81
C TYR A 86 -0.18 -19.98 10.29
N ASP A 87 -1.14 -19.64 11.14
CA ASP A 87 -1.16 -20.16 12.51
C ASP A 87 -1.28 -21.69 12.38
N GLU A 88 -0.23 -22.42 12.74
CA GLU A 88 -0.30 -23.87 12.90
C GLU A 88 -1.30 -24.15 14.03
N ALA A 89 -2.39 -24.84 13.70
CA ALA A 89 -3.48 -25.21 14.60
C ALA A 89 -3.08 -26.32 15.58
#